data_AF-A0AAD5FFQ2-F1
#
_entry.id   AF-A0AAD5FFQ2-F1
#
_cell.length_a   1.000
_cell.length_b   1.000
_cell.length_c   1.000
_cell.angle_alpha   90.00
_cell.angle_beta   90.00
_cell.angle_gamma   90.00
#
_symmetry.space_group_name_H-M   'P 1'
#
loop_
_entity.id
_entity.type
_entity.pdbx_description
1 polymer ?
#
loop_
_entity_poly.entity_id
_entity_poly.type
_entity_poly.pdbx_seq_one_letter_code
_entity_poly.pdbx_strand_id
1 'polypeptide(L)' 'MSSRSLLLVMLVLVCLQSCTEAQNGNGPSLCCFTYQSSAIPSKQVEVYKKTQAGCTKPGTM' A
#
# COMPACT_ATOMS: atom_id res chain seq x y z
N MET A 1 33.96 5.75 22.56
CA MET A 1 33.73 5.70 21.09
C MET A 1 32.64 4.70 20.66
N SER A 2 32.07 3.87 21.57
CA SER A 2 31.05 2.88 21.19
C SER A 2 29.62 3.41 21.09
N SER A 3 29.21 4.41 21.89
CA SER A 3 27.79 4.82 21.95
C SER A 3 27.30 5.48 20.66
N ARG A 4 28.14 6.29 20.01
CA ARG A 4 27.81 6.99 18.78
C ARG A 4 27.63 6.01 17.60
N SER A 5 28.44 4.94 17.57
CA SER A 5 28.29 3.86 16.59
C SER A 5 27.00 3.06 16.83
N LEU A 6 26.70 2.73 18.09
CA LEU A 6 25.45 2.04 18.46
C LEU A 6 24.21 2.85 18.09
N LEU A 7 24.21 4.17 18.33
CA LEU A 7 23.11 5.07 17.96
C LEU A 7 22.86 5.08 16.44
N LEU A 8 23.93 5.14 15.64
CA LEU A 8 23.80 5.13 14.18
C LEU A 8 23.24 3.80 13.66
N VAL A 9 23.67 2.68 14.23
CA VAL A 9 23.14 1.34 13.89
C VAL A 9 21.65 1.26 14.19
N MET A 10 21.22 1.69 15.38
CA MET A 10 19.80 1.69 15.76
C MET A 10 18.95 2.55 14.81
N LEU A 11 19.47 3.71 14.39
CA LEU A 11 18.78 4.62 13.48
C LEU A 11 18.61 4.01 12.09
N VAL A 12 19.65 3.34 11.57
CA VAL A 12 19.59 2.61 10.29
C VAL A 12 18.58 1.46 10.35
N LEU A 13 18.55 0.69 11.45
CA LEU A 13 17.57 -0.40 11.63
C LEU A 13 16.12 0.10 11.59
N VAL A 14 15.82 1.21 12.29
CA VAL A 14 14.47 1.81 12.29
C VAL A 14 14.07 2.27 10.89
N CYS A 15 14.98 2.92 10.15
CA CYS A 15 14.71 3.34 8.78
C CYS A 15 14.43 2.14 7.85
N LEU A 16 15.21 1.06 7.96
CA LEU A 16 14.97 -0.16 7.17
C LEU A 16 13.61 -0.77 7.46
N GLN A 17 13.19 -0.79 8.73
CA GLN A 17 11.88 -1.29 9.13
C GLN A 17 10.77 -0.46 8.49
N SER A 18 10.80 0.87 8.60
CA SER A 18 9.77 1.74 8.00
C SER A 18 9.63 1.59 6.48
N CYS A 19 10.74 1.37 5.77
CA CYS A 19 10.73 1.14 4.32
C CYS A 19 10.19 -0.25 3.95
N THR A 20 10.36 -1.24 4.83
CA THR A 20 9.86 -2.60 4.63
C THR A 20 8.36 -2.67 4.91
N GLU A 21 7.86 -1.97 5.93
CA GLU A 21 6.42 -1.84 6.24
C GLU A 21 5.65 -1.20 5.07
N ALA A 22 6.26 -0.23 4.37
CA ALA A 22 5.69 0.39 3.18
C ALA A 22 5.59 -0.56 1.96
N GLN A 23 6.45 -1.59 1.90
CA GLN A 23 6.42 -2.64 0.87
C GLN A 23 5.63 -3.88 1.29
N ASN A 24 5.47 -4.11 2.60
CA ASN A 24 4.68 -5.18 3.17
C ASN A 24 3.19 -4.82 3.12
N GLY A 25 2.64 -4.73 1.91
CA GLY A 25 1.29 -5.17 1.49
C GLY A 25 0.02 -4.77 2.25
N ASN A 26 0.11 -4.08 3.38
CA ASN A 26 -0.99 -3.71 4.26
C ASN A 26 -1.30 -2.21 4.14
N GLY A 27 -1.18 -1.67 2.92
CA GLY A 27 -2.04 -0.54 2.55
C GLY A 27 -3.51 -0.91 2.77
N PRO A 28 -4.44 0.06 2.74
CA PRO A 28 -5.87 -0.22 2.88
C PRO A 28 -6.20 -1.41 1.97
N SER A 29 -6.71 -2.51 2.55
CA SER A 29 -6.78 -3.83 1.90
C SER A 29 -7.67 -3.86 0.65
N LEU A 30 -8.25 -2.72 0.30
CA LEU A 30 -9.13 -2.48 -0.82
C LEU A 30 -8.70 -1.24 -1.62
N CYS A 31 -7.49 -1.25 -2.17
CA CYS A 31 -7.01 -0.25 -3.12
C CYS A 31 -6.86 -0.82 -4.53
N CYS A 32 -7.14 0.02 -5.54
CA CYS A 32 -6.87 -0.28 -6.94
C CYS A 32 -5.55 0.39 -7.37
N PHE A 33 -4.64 -0.37 -7.95
CA PHE A 33 -3.39 0.16 -8.51
C PHE A 33 -3.44 0.31 -10.03
N THR A 34 -4.26 -0.52 -10.67
CA THR A 34 -4.46 -0.62 -12.12
C THR A 34 -5.94 -0.61 -12.45
N TYR A 35 -6.28 -0.03 -13.61
CA TYR A 35 -7.65 0.05 -14.13
C TYR A 35 -7.74 -0.71 -15.44
N GLN A 36 -8.86 -1.39 -15.65
CA GLN A 36 -9.19 -1.97 -16.95
C GLN A 36 -9.70 -0.85 -17.87
N SER A 37 -9.10 -0.74 -19.07
CA SER A 37 -9.50 0.28 -20.05
C SER A 37 -10.77 -0.10 -20.83
N SER A 38 -11.09 -1.39 -20.88
CA SER A 38 -12.25 -1.91 -21.57
C SER A 38 -13.50 -1.84 -20.69
N ALA A 39 -14.64 -1.53 -21.29
CA ALA A 39 -15.92 -1.55 -20.57
C ALA A 39 -16.29 -2.98 -20.16
N ILE A 40 -16.69 -3.16 -18.90
CA ILE A 40 -17.20 -4.42 -18.39
C ILE A 40 -18.69 -4.51 -18.75
N PRO A 41 -19.16 -5.59 -19.40
CA PRO A 41 -20.57 -5.79 -19.66
C PRO A 41 -21.37 -5.83 -18.34
N SER A 42 -22.40 -4.99 -18.21
CA SER A 42 -23.18 -4.87 -16.98
C SER A 42 -23.79 -6.19 -16.50
N LYS A 43 -24.11 -7.10 -17.42
CA LYS A 43 -24.66 -8.43 -17.11
C LYS A 43 -23.66 -9.35 -16.38
N GLN A 44 -22.37 -9.02 -16.37
CA GLN A 44 -21.32 -9.80 -15.71
C GLN A 44 -20.91 -9.22 -14.35
N VAL A 45 -21.45 -8.06 -13.96
CA VAL A 45 -21.15 -7.42 -12.68
C VAL A 45 -22.22 -7.80 -11.67
N GLU A 46 -21.90 -8.74 -10.77
CA GLU A 46 -22.80 -9.17 -9.71
C GLU A 46 -22.73 -8.25 -8.48
N VAL A 47 -21.53 -7.76 -8.16
CA VAL A 47 -21.24 -6.89 -7.01
C VAL A 47 -20.17 -5.88 -7.42
N TYR A 48 -20.20 -4.69 -6.84
CA TYR A 48 -19.11 -3.73 -6.91
C TYR A 48 -18.74 -3.22 -5.51
N LYS A 49 -17.47 -2.89 -5.30
CA LYS A 49 -16.97 -2.27 -4.06
C LYS A 49 -16.12 -1.05 -4.37
N LYS A 50 -16.32 0.01 -3.59
CA LYS A 50 -15.50 1.23 -3.66
C LYS A 50 -14.21 1.03 -2.86
N THR A 51 -13.11 1.55 -3.38
CA THR A 51 -11.83 1.59 -2.67
C THR A 51 -11.94 2.40 -1.38
N GLN A 52 -11.08 2.10 -0.41
CA GLN A 52 -11.03 2.85 0.85
C GLN A 52 -10.51 4.29 0.65
N ALA A 53 -10.86 5.19 1.57
CA ALA A 53 -10.49 6.61 1.49
C ALA A 53 -8.97 6.85 1.58
N GLY A 54 -8.21 5.91 2.17
CA GLY A 54 -6.76 5.99 2.28
C GLY A 54 -5.99 5.60 1.02
N CYS A 55 -6.67 5.26 -0.07
CA CYS A 55 -6.01 4.91 -1.33
C CYS A 55 -5.58 6.17 -2.09
N THR A 56 -4.35 6.17 -2.63
CA THR A 56 -3.81 7.27 -3.45
C THR A 56 -4.65 7.53 -4.71
N LYS A 57 -5.33 6.49 -5.21
CA LYS A 57 -6.22 6.59 -6.36
C LYS A 57 -7.60 6.03 -6.00
N PRO A 58 -8.69 6.74 -6.32
CA PRO A 58 -10.05 6.24 -6.12
C PRO A 58 -10.39 5.17 -7.16
N GLY A 59 -11.17 4.14 -6.79
CA GLY A 59 -11.55 3.07 -7.70
C GLY A 59 -12.83 2.34 -7.30
N THR A 60 -13.35 1.54 -8.22
CA THR A 60 -14.45 0.61 -7.99
C THR A 60 -14.09 -0.70 -8.68
N MET A 61 -14.20 -1.82 -7.96
CA MET A 61 -13.89 -3.17 -8.43
C MET A 61 -15.09 -4.09 -8.30
#